data_AF-A0A3P8R664-F1
#
_entry.id   AF-A0A3P8R664-F1
#
_cell.length_a   1.000
_cell.length_b   1.000
_cell.length_c   1.000
_cell.angle_alpha   90.00
_cell.angle_beta   90.00
_cell.angle_gamma   90.00
#
_symmetry.space_group_name_H-M   'P 1'
#
loop_
_entity.id
_entity.type
_entity.pdbx_description
1 polymer ?
#
loop_
_entity_poly.entity_id
_entity_poly.type
_entity_poly.pdbx_seq_one_letter_code
_entity_poly.pdbx_strand_id
1 'polypeptide(L)'
;MKKLREVRRGKTVKAFKNKHKNFKINSKRHRQKQCMQIKNSKKLEIKSPFTVYSLYTFFCREIVSNVESEGDTNFQKSTGALISDKDRELETLRNEITVLRGENAMAKTLQSAVETLERDKAQLQSLNVCTRDMCDFLHQINFLNSVIVDLQRKNEELKIKLKKLALSEFNGNDGTDGEKKATPRLFCDICDCFDLHDTEDCPTQAQSPDSVPHTTYHGNPAVERPYCDICEAFGHATESCNDDQTF
;
A
#
# COMPACT_ATOMS: atom_id res chain seq x y z
N MET A 1 24.07 -11.46 -17.10
CA MET A 1 23.97 -11.29 -18.57
C MET A 1 23.59 -9.87 -19.07
N LYS A 2 22.73 -9.10 -18.39
CA LYS A 2 22.32 -7.74 -18.86
C LYS A 2 23.44 -6.67 -18.85
N LYS A 3 24.24 -6.60 -17.77
CA LYS A 3 25.33 -5.60 -17.62
C LYS A 3 26.42 -5.69 -18.72
N LEU A 4 26.73 -6.88 -19.23
CA LEU A 4 27.73 -7.08 -20.28
C LEU A 4 27.28 -6.59 -21.67
N ARG A 5 25.97 -6.64 -21.98
CA ARG A 5 25.42 -6.14 -23.25
C ARG A 5 25.39 -4.60 -23.30
N GLU A 6 25.20 -3.96 -22.15
CA GLU A 6 25.12 -2.51 -22.01
C GLU A 6 26.51 -1.85 -22.12
N VAL A 7 27.54 -2.45 -21.52
CA VAL A 7 28.94 -2.05 -21.71
C VAL A 7 29.38 -2.20 -23.17
N ARG A 8 28.92 -3.25 -23.86
CA ARG A 8 29.25 -3.48 -25.29
C ARG A 8 28.58 -2.45 -26.19
N ARG A 9 27.32 -2.07 -25.92
CA ARG A 9 26.59 -0.97 -26.60
C ARG A 9 27.21 0.41 -26.33
N GLY A 10 27.65 0.68 -25.09
CA GLY A 10 28.32 1.93 -24.74
C GLY A 10 29.67 2.12 -25.45
N LYS A 11 30.43 1.03 -25.68
CA LYS A 11 31.69 1.04 -26.42
C LYS A 11 31.49 1.35 -27.92
N THR A 12 30.46 0.79 -28.56
CA THR A 12 30.15 1.05 -29.99
C THR A 12 29.68 2.48 -30.24
N VAL A 13 28.84 3.05 -29.34
CA VAL A 13 28.38 4.44 -29.48
C VAL A 13 29.53 5.44 -29.27
N LYS A 14 30.45 5.19 -28.32
CA LYS A 14 31.65 6.02 -28.15
C LYS A 14 32.58 5.94 -29.36
N ALA A 15 32.76 4.76 -29.95
CA ALA A 15 33.57 4.58 -31.16
C ALA A 15 32.98 5.34 -32.36
N PHE A 16 31.67 5.32 -32.54
CA PHE A 16 31.00 6.04 -33.62
C PHE A 16 31.11 7.57 -33.46
N LYS A 17 30.88 8.09 -32.24
CA LYS A 17 31.06 9.52 -31.93
C LYS A 17 32.50 9.99 -32.15
N ASN A 18 33.50 9.18 -31.81
CA ASN A 18 34.91 9.50 -32.06
C ASN A 18 35.27 9.48 -33.55
N LYS A 19 34.76 8.51 -34.33
CA LYS A 19 34.95 8.49 -35.79
C LYS A 19 34.38 9.74 -36.47
N HIS A 20 33.17 10.15 -36.08
CA HIS A 20 32.53 11.36 -36.64
C HIS A 20 33.26 12.65 -36.23
N LYS A 21 33.77 12.74 -34.99
CA LYS A 21 34.62 13.86 -34.56
C LYS A 21 35.93 13.94 -35.37
N ASN A 22 36.62 12.81 -35.56
CA ASN A 22 37.86 12.77 -36.35
C ASN A 22 37.64 13.15 -37.82
N PHE A 23 36.52 12.71 -38.43
CA PHE A 23 36.16 13.11 -39.79
C PHE A 23 35.96 14.62 -39.92
N LYS A 24 35.24 15.26 -38.98
CA LYS A 24 35.05 16.72 -38.97
C LYS A 24 36.37 17.48 -38.80
N ILE A 25 37.29 16.99 -37.97
CA ILE A 25 38.60 17.63 -37.75
C ILE A 25 39.47 17.55 -39.01
N ASN A 26 39.51 16.39 -39.67
CA ASN A 26 40.28 16.20 -40.90
C ASN A 26 39.73 17.06 -42.06
N SER A 27 38.40 17.19 -42.19
CA SER A 27 37.77 18.09 -43.17
C SER A 27 38.12 19.56 -42.93
N LYS A 28 38.12 20.02 -41.67
CA LYS A 28 38.54 21.39 -41.32
C LYS A 28 40.02 21.65 -41.64
N ARG A 29 40.91 20.70 -41.33
CA ARG A 29 42.34 20.80 -41.66
C ARG A 29 42.59 20.89 -43.16
N HIS A 30 41.84 20.13 -43.97
CA HIS A 30 41.94 20.18 -45.43
C HIS A 30 41.50 21.55 -45.98
N ARG A 31 40.36 22.07 -45.53
CA ARG A 31 39.88 23.41 -45.91
C ARG A 31 40.86 24.53 -45.51
N GLN A 32 41.49 24.40 -44.34
CA GLN A 32 42.47 25.39 -43.87
C GLN A 32 43.75 25.39 -44.72
N LYS A 33 44.24 24.21 -45.14
CA LYS A 33 45.37 24.10 -46.08
C LYS A 33 45.04 24.70 -47.45
N GLN A 34 43.84 24.43 -47.97
CA GLN A 34 43.37 24.98 -49.26
C GLN A 34 43.25 26.51 -49.21
N CYS A 35 42.74 27.07 -48.10
CA CYS A 35 42.67 28.52 -47.91
C CYS A 35 44.05 29.18 -47.79
N MET A 36 45.01 28.54 -47.13
CA MET A 36 46.40 29.03 -47.06
C MET A 36 47.10 29.01 -48.42
N GLN A 37 46.87 27.98 -49.24
CA GLN A 37 47.38 27.92 -50.61
C GLN A 37 46.81 29.03 -51.49
N ILE A 38 45.49 29.28 -51.42
CA ILE A 38 44.84 30.37 -52.19
C ILE A 38 45.34 31.75 -51.73
N LYS A 39 45.57 31.94 -50.43
CA LYS A 39 46.13 33.20 -49.91
C LYS A 39 47.57 33.43 -50.37
N ASN A 40 48.38 32.38 -50.45
CA ASN A 40 49.76 32.48 -50.92
C ASN A 40 49.85 32.65 -52.44
N SER A 41 48.96 32.04 -53.23
CA SER A 41 48.93 32.23 -54.69
C SER A 41 48.51 33.64 -55.08
N LYS A 42 47.52 34.24 -54.39
CA LYS A 42 47.06 35.60 -54.67
C LYS A 42 47.98 36.73 -54.17
N LYS A 43 48.98 36.43 -53.32
CA LYS A 43 49.92 37.42 -52.80
C LYS A 43 51.11 37.69 -53.76
N LEU A 44 51.29 36.86 -54.79
CA LEU A 44 52.37 36.96 -55.77
C LEU A 44 52.03 37.76 -57.05
N GLU A 45 50.77 38.17 -57.25
CA GLU A 45 50.32 38.86 -58.48
C GLU A 45 49.84 40.30 -58.25
N ILE A 46 50.60 41.10 -57.49
CA ILE A 46 50.43 42.56 -57.53
C ILE A 46 51.75 43.19 -57.98
N LYS A 47 51.92 43.28 -59.31
CA LYS A 47 52.84 44.22 -59.95
C LYS A 47 52.02 45.07 -60.93
N SER A 48 51.79 46.33 -60.55
CA SER A 48 51.27 47.46 -61.35
C SER A 48 49.78 47.46 -61.77
N PRO A 49 48.92 48.32 -61.16
CA PRO A 49 47.47 48.37 -61.44
C PRO A 49 47.04 49.07 -62.74
N PHE A 50 47.92 49.76 -63.46
CA PHE A 50 47.50 50.71 -64.50
C PHE A 50 47.36 50.10 -65.91
N THR A 51 48.09 49.03 -66.24
CA THR A 51 48.07 48.43 -67.59
C THR A 51 47.02 47.32 -67.76
N VAL A 52 46.53 46.75 -66.66
CA VAL A 52 45.61 45.60 -66.68
C VAL A 52 44.17 46.02 -67.03
N TYR A 53 43.73 47.19 -66.56
CA TYR A 53 42.35 47.66 -66.79
C TYR A 53 42.09 48.00 -68.27
N SER A 54 43.09 48.50 -69.00
CA SER A 54 42.97 48.85 -70.43
C SER A 54 42.95 47.63 -71.36
N LEU A 55 43.64 46.55 -71.02
CA LEU A 55 43.62 45.32 -71.80
C LEU A 55 42.37 44.49 -71.51
N TYR A 56 41.87 44.53 -70.27
CA TYR A 56 40.65 43.86 -69.87
C TYR A 56 39.41 44.44 -70.57
N THR A 57 39.31 45.77 -70.70
CA THR A 57 38.20 46.40 -71.44
C THR A 57 38.25 46.14 -72.94
N PHE A 58 39.44 46.07 -73.54
CA PHE A 58 39.61 45.72 -74.95
C PHE A 58 39.20 44.26 -75.21
N PHE A 59 39.66 43.33 -74.37
CA PHE A 59 39.33 41.91 -74.49
C PHE A 59 37.85 41.60 -74.18
N CYS A 60 37.24 42.30 -73.21
CA CYS A 60 35.81 42.16 -72.94
C CYS A 60 34.94 42.70 -74.11
N ARG A 61 35.40 43.72 -74.83
CA ARG A 61 34.64 44.27 -75.98
C ARG A 61 34.70 43.34 -77.20
N GLU A 62 35.82 42.65 -77.39
CA GLU A 62 36.02 41.69 -78.50
C GLU A 62 35.32 40.33 -78.26
N ILE A 63 35.17 39.92 -76.99
CA ILE A 63 34.39 38.72 -76.65
C ILE A 63 32.87 38.96 -76.71
N VAL A 64 32.37 40.14 -76.33
CA VAL A 64 30.91 40.41 -76.35
C VAL A 64 30.35 40.43 -77.77
N SER A 65 31.10 40.91 -78.76
CA SER A 65 30.65 40.90 -80.16
C SER A 65 30.64 39.52 -80.82
N ASN A 66 31.35 38.52 -80.28
CA ASN A 66 31.44 37.17 -80.86
C ASN A 66 30.45 36.17 -80.26
N VAL A 67 29.70 36.53 -79.20
CA VAL A 67 28.78 35.60 -78.49
C VAL A 67 27.33 35.68 -79.00
N GLU A 68 26.93 36.71 -79.74
CA GLU A 68 25.52 36.91 -80.11
C GLU A 68 25.04 36.11 -81.34
N SER A 69 25.85 35.27 -81.99
CA SER A 69 25.44 34.63 -83.25
C SER A 69 25.31 33.10 -83.28
N GLU A 70 25.89 32.31 -82.37
CA GLU A 70 25.91 30.84 -82.56
C GLU A 70 25.93 30.06 -81.23
N GLY A 71 24.78 29.76 -80.61
CA GLY A 71 24.77 28.79 -79.50
C GLY A 71 23.52 28.59 -78.62
N ASP A 72 22.45 29.38 -78.74
CA ASP A 72 21.48 29.48 -77.64
C ASP A 72 20.37 28.42 -77.55
N THR A 73 20.16 27.55 -78.55
CA THR A 73 18.98 26.65 -78.53
C THR A 73 19.20 25.28 -77.85
N ASN A 74 20.45 24.85 -77.65
CA ASN A 74 20.75 23.49 -77.13
C ASN A 74 21.16 23.49 -75.65
N PHE A 75 21.94 24.48 -75.20
CA PHE A 75 22.38 24.58 -73.82
C PHE A 75 21.22 24.89 -72.86
N GLN A 76 20.30 25.79 -73.25
CA GLN A 76 19.07 26.09 -72.51
C GLN A 76 18.11 24.90 -72.38
N LYS A 77 18.12 23.97 -73.35
CA LYS A 77 17.25 22.78 -73.33
C LYS A 77 17.75 21.72 -72.32
N SER A 78 19.07 21.54 -72.24
CA SER A 78 19.70 20.62 -71.28
C SER A 78 19.56 21.09 -69.83
N THR A 79 19.68 22.38 -69.58
CA THR A 79 19.46 22.98 -68.25
C THR A 79 17.98 23.01 -67.90
N GLY A 80 17.09 23.32 -68.85
CA GLY A 80 15.64 23.26 -68.65
C GLY A 80 15.12 21.86 -68.27
N ALA A 81 15.65 20.80 -68.90
CA ALA A 81 15.30 19.42 -68.55
C ALA A 81 15.73 19.05 -67.12
N LEU A 82 16.97 19.40 -66.72
CA LEU A 82 17.45 19.16 -65.36
C LEU A 82 16.70 19.98 -64.30
N ILE A 83 16.30 21.20 -64.62
CA ILE A 83 15.47 22.03 -63.74
C ILE A 83 14.09 21.40 -63.57
N SER A 84 13.47 20.94 -64.66
CA SER A 84 12.16 20.26 -64.60
C SER A 84 12.20 18.98 -63.77
N ASP A 85 13.26 18.17 -63.88
CA ASP A 85 13.46 16.98 -63.05
C ASP A 85 13.59 17.33 -61.57
N LYS A 86 14.33 18.41 -61.25
CA LYS A 86 14.46 18.92 -59.88
C LYS A 86 13.15 19.47 -59.35
N ASP A 87 12.37 20.16 -60.16
CA ASP A 87 11.05 20.66 -59.78
C ASP A 87 10.08 19.51 -59.51
N ARG A 88 10.15 18.42 -60.29
CA ARG A 88 9.37 17.20 -60.05
C ARG A 88 9.76 16.53 -58.74
N GLU A 89 11.05 16.40 -58.47
CA GLU A 89 11.57 15.84 -57.21
C GLU A 89 11.12 16.69 -56.01
N LEU A 90 11.20 18.03 -56.12
CA LEU A 90 10.71 18.94 -55.10
C LEU A 90 9.21 18.79 -54.85
N GLU A 91 8.41 18.61 -55.89
CA GLU A 91 6.98 18.41 -55.75
C GLU A 91 6.65 17.07 -55.08
N THR A 92 7.40 15.99 -55.40
CA THR A 92 7.25 14.71 -54.69
C THR A 92 7.59 14.82 -53.21
N LEU A 93 8.69 15.50 -52.85
CA LEU A 93 9.08 15.72 -51.45
C LEU A 93 8.08 16.60 -50.71
N ARG A 94 7.49 17.61 -51.37
CA ARG A 94 6.42 18.42 -50.79
C ARG A 94 5.20 17.58 -50.44
N ASN A 95 4.77 16.70 -51.35
CA ASN A 95 3.66 15.78 -51.12
C ASN A 95 3.96 14.76 -50.01
N GLU A 96 5.19 14.26 -49.93
CA GLU A 96 5.59 13.38 -48.82
C GLU A 96 5.53 14.12 -47.48
N ILE A 97 5.99 15.38 -47.43
CA ILE A 97 5.91 16.21 -46.22
C ILE A 97 4.45 16.46 -45.79
N THR A 98 3.53 16.68 -46.73
CA THR A 98 2.11 16.86 -46.38
C THR A 98 1.50 15.59 -45.80
N VAL A 99 1.81 14.43 -46.38
CA VAL A 99 1.38 13.11 -45.86
C VAL A 99 1.95 12.86 -44.46
N LEU A 100 3.27 13.01 -44.28
CA LEU A 100 3.94 12.81 -42.99
C LEU A 100 3.41 13.74 -41.90
N ARG A 101 2.99 14.96 -42.24
CA ARG A 101 2.33 15.87 -41.29
C ARG A 101 0.96 15.34 -40.85
N GLY A 102 0.18 14.77 -41.77
CA GLY A 102 -1.08 14.11 -41.45
C GLY A 102 -0.89 12.88 -40.56
N GLU A 103 0.06 12.02 -40.90
CA GLU A 103 0.42 10.84 -40.10
C GLU A 103 0.90 11.22 -38.70
N ASN A 104 1.73 12.25 -38.57
CA ASN A 104 2.20 12.75 -37.27
C ASN A 104 1.05 13.34 -36.44
N ALA A 105 0.06 14.00 -37.07
CA ALA A 105 -1.13 14.45 -36.35
C ALA A 105 -1.92 13.25 -35.78
N MET A 106 -2.11 12.19 -36.56
CA MET A 106 -2.76 10.96 -36.10
C MET A 106 -1.94 10.23 -35.02
N ALA A 107 -0.61 10.20 -35.14
CA ALA A 107 0.25 9.60 -34.14
C ALA A 107 0.12 10.33 -32.79
N LYS A 108 -0.01 11.66 -32.80
CA LYS A 108 -0.24 12.46 -31.59
C LYS A 108 -1.60 12.18 -30.95
N THR A 109 -2.66 12.08 -31.75
CA THR A 109 -3.99 11.74 -31.20
C THR A 109 -4.01 10.35 -30.59
N LEU A 110 -3.39 9.37 -31.25
CA LEU A 110 -3.21 8.02 -30.72
C LEU A 110 -2.39 8.02 -29.43
N GLN A 111 -1.29 8.79 -29.39
CA GLN A 111 -0.47 8.90 -28.19
C GLN A 111 -1.29 9.45 -27.01
N SER A 112 -2.06 10.52 -27.21
CA SER A 112 -2.93 11.07 -26.15
C SER A 112 -4.03 10.09 -25.71
N ALA A 113 -4.57 9.29 -26.63
CA ALA A 113 -5.52 8.23 -26.29
C ALA A 113 -4.86 7.14 -25.44
N VAL A 114 -3.64 6.70 -25.80
CA VAL A 114 -2.88 5.71 -25.02
C VAL A 114 -2.56 6.24 -23.62
N GLU A 115 -2.09 7.48 -23.50
CA GLU A 115 -1.82 8.12 -22.19
C GLU A 115 -3.08 8.19 -21.31
N THR A 116 -4.25 8.36 -21.92
CA THR A 116 -5.53 8.34 -21.20
C THR A 116 -5.89 6.92 -20.76
N LEU A 117 -5.79 5.93 -21.64
CA LEU A 117 -6.05 4.53 -21.30
C LEU A 117 -5.08 4.00 -20.24
N GLU A 118 -3.82 4.43 -20.24
CA GLU A 118 -2.84 4.06 -19.22
C GLU A 118 -3.22 4.64 -17.84
N ARG A 119 -3.73 5.87 -17.80
CA ARG A 119 -4.27 6.47 -16.57
C ARG A 119 -5.50 5.73 -16.08
N ASP A 120 -6.46 5.44 -16.96
CA ASP A 120 -7.69 4.73 -16.61
C ASP A 120 -7.38 3.32 -16.10
N LYS A 121 -6.44 2.62 -16.74
CA LYS A 121 -5.96 1.31 -16.28
C LYS A 121 -5.36 1.39 -14.87
N ALA A 122 -4.53 2.40 -14.58
CA ALA A 122 -3.95 2.58 -13.26
C ALA A 122 -5.03 2.86 -12.19
N GLN A 123 -6.03 3.68 -12.53
CA GLN A 123 -7.18 3.93 -11.66
C GLN A 123 -7.97 2.64 -11.39
N LEU A 124 -8.29 1.86 -12.42
CA LEU A 124 -9.00 0.58 -12.26
C LEU A 124 -8.21 -0.43 -11.44
N GLN A 125 -6.88 -0.49 -11.61
CA GLN A 125 -6.02 -1.33 -10.79
C GLN A 125 -6.07 -0.93 -9.31
N SER A 126 -6.07 0.37 -9.01
CA SER A 126 -6.20 0.88 -7.63
C SER A 126 -7.59 0.56 -7.03
N LEU A 127 -8.65 0.69 -7.82
CA LEU A 127 -10.02 0.37 -7.38
C LEU A 127 -10.17 -1.13 -7.09
N ASN A 128 -9.59 -1.99 -7.92
CA ASN A 128 -9.61 -3.44 -7.71
C ASN A 128 -8.84 -3.89 -6.46
N VAL A 129 -7.80 -3.15 -6.06
CA VAL A 129 -7.12 -3.39 -4.78
C VAL A 129 -8.03 -2.99 -3.62
N CYS A 130 -8.67 -1.81 -3.71
CA CYS A 130 -9.63 -1.34 -2.70
C CYS A 130 -10.85 -2.28 -2.55
N THR A 131 -11.36 -2.85 -3.64
CA THR A 131 -12.47 -3.82 -3.58
C THR A 131 -12.04 -5.15 -2.97
N ARG A 132 -10.80 -5.58 -3.19
CA ARG A 132 -10.26 -6.79 -2.56
C ARG A 132 -10.15 -6.63 -1.04
N ASP A 133 -9.65 -5.49 -0.57
CA ASP A 133 -9.60 -5.18 0.86
C ASP A 133 -11.02 -5.13 1.45
N MET A 134 -11.99 -4.58 0.72
CA MET A 134 -13.40 -4.59 1.11
C MET A 134 -13.97 -6.03 1.23
N CYS A 135 -13.58 -6.95 0.35
CA CYS A 135 -13.96 -8.36 0.45
C CYS A 135 -13.44 -9.02 1.72
N ASP A 136 -12.22 -8.68 2.18
CA ASP A 136 -11.66 -9.24 3.41
C ASP A 136 -12.43 -8.75 4.64
N PHE A 137 -12.83 -7.47 4.67
CA PHE A 137 -13.72 -6.94 5.72
C PHE A 137 -15.11 -7.58 5.70
N LEU A 138 -15.70 -7.76 4.51
CA LEU A 138 -16.98 -8.46 4.35
C LEU A 138 -16.92 -9.90 4.87
N HIS A 139 -15.84 -10.64 4.60
CA HIS A 139 -15.65 -11.98 5.16
C HIS A 139 -15.52 -11.97 6.68
N GLN A 140 -14.76 -11.03 7.25
CA GLN A 140 -14.66 -10.90 8.71
C GLN A 140 -16.01 -10.60 9.36
N ILE A 141 -16.80 -9.70 8.78
CA ILE A 141 -18.16 -9.39 9.24
C ILE A 141 -19.04 -10.64 9.22
N ASN A 142 -19.03 -11.40 8.11
CA ASN A 142 -19.83 -12.61 7.99
C ASN A 142 -19.43 -13.70 9.00
N PHE A 143 -18.13 -13.88 9.24
CA PHE A 143 -17.64 -14.80 10.26
C PHE A 143 -18.12 -14.41 11.66
N LEU A 144 -17.95 -13.13 12.02
CA LEU A 144 -18.40 -12.62 13.31
C LEU A 144 -19.90 -12.77 13.48
N ASN A 145 -20.70 -12.48 12.45
CA ASN A 145 -22.14 -12.68 12.49
C ASN A 145 -22.52 -14.15 12.74
N SER A 146 -21.84 -15.11 12.12
CA SER A 146 -22.04 -16.54 12.40
C SER A 146 -21.74 -16.88 13.87
N VAL A 147 -20.62 -16.40 14.40
CA VAL A 147 -20.22 -16.63 15.80
C VAL A 147 -21.22 -15.99 16.77
N ILE A 148 -21.70 -14.78 16.48
CA ILE A 148 -22.70 -14.07 17.28
C ILE A 148 -24.00 -14.87 17.32
N VAL A 149 -24.49 -15.35 16.18
CA VAL A 149 -25.72 -16.16 16.10
C VAL A 149 -25.57 -17.45 16.91
N ASP A 150 -24.43 -18.14 16.80
CA ASP A 150 -24.18 -19.37 17.53
C ASP A 150 -24.07 -19.14 19.05
N LEU A 151 -23.40 -18.06 19.46
CA LEU A 151 -23.28 -17.70 20.88
C LEU A 151 -24.62 -17.26 21.47
N GLN A 152 -25.41 -16.48 20.74
CA GLN A 152 -26.75 -16.08 21.17
C GLN A 152 -27.66 -17.30 21.34
N ARG A 153 -27.62 -18.26 20.41
CA ARG A 153 -28.36 -19.52 20.53
C ARG A 153 -27.96 -20.30 21.78
N LYS A 154 -26.65 -20.48 22.01
CA LYS A 154 -26.14 -21.17 23.20
C LYS A 154 -26.54 -20.45 24.50
N ASN A 155 -26.48 -19.13 24.53
CA ASN A 155 -26.91 -18.35 25.68
C ASN A 155 -28.41 -18.54 25.97
N GLU A 156 -29.26 -18.57 24.93
CA GLU A 156 -30.69 -18.82 25.12
C GLU A 156 -30.95 -20.26 25.58
N GLU A 157 -30.26 -21.25 25.02
CA GLU A 157 -30.33 -22.64 25.48
C GLU A 157 -29.92 -22.79 26.95
N LEU A 158 -28.84 -22.12 27.37
CA LEU A 158 -28.40 -22.10 28.77
C LEU A 158 -29.42 -21.41 29.67
N LYS A 159 -30.01 -20.31 29.21
CA LYS A 159 -31.07 -19.59 29.94
C LYS A 159 -32.32 -20.46 30.12
N ILE A 160 -32.71 -21.23 29.11
CA ILE A 160 -33.81 -22.20 29.19
C ILE A 160 -33.47 -23.31 30.20
N LYS A 161 -32.26 -23.86 30.15
CA LYS A 161 -31.81 -24.89 31.11
C LYS A 161 -31.84 -24.39 32.55
N LEU A 162 -31.34 -23.17 32.79
CA LEU A 162 -31.39 -22.53 34.11
C LEU A 162 -32.82 -22.36 34.60
N LYS A 163 -33.73 -21.85 33.76
CA LYS A 163 -35.16 -21.75 34.10
C LYS A 163 -35.76 -23.12 34.42
N LYS A 164 -35.43 -24.15 33.65
CA LYS A 164 -35.94 -25.51 33.87
C LYS A 164 -35.46 -26.09 35.20
N LEU A 165 -34.18 -25.89 35.54
CA LEU A 165 -33.61 -26.31 36.82
C LEU A 165 -34.26 -25.57 38.00
N ALA A 166 -34.41 -24.26 37.88
CA ALA A 166 -35.11 -23.46 38.89
C ALA A 166 -36.58 -23.90 39.05
N LEU A 167 -37.30 -24.20 37.96
CA LEU A 167 -38.67 -24.69 38.04
C LEU A 167 -38.75 -26.13 38.59
N SER A 168 -37.75 -26.97 38.36
CA SER A 168 -37.73 -28.33 38.94
C SER A 168 -37.52 -28.34 40.46
N GLU A 169 -36.92 -27.29 41.04
CA GLU A 169 -36.81 -27.14 42.51
C GLU A 169 -38.16 -26.75 43.15
N PHE A 170 -39.11 -26.21 42.38
CA PHE A 170 -40.45 -25.80 42.86
C PHE A 170 -41.60 -26.73 42.45
N ASN A 171 -41.41 -27.70 41.53
CA ASN A 171 -42.46 -28.66 41.15
C ASN A 171 -42.62 -29.81 42.17
N GLY A 172 -42.54 -29.48 43.45
CA GLY A 172 -43.11 -30.30 44.51
C GLY A 172 -44.55 -29.87 44.74
N ASN A 173 -45.48 -30.76 44.40
CA ASN A 173 -46.89 -30.79 44.81
C ASN A 173 -47.91 -30.11 43.87
N ASP A 174 -48.47 -30.89 42.94
CA ASP A 174 -49.92 -31.15 42.91
C ASP A 174 -50.23 -32.37 42.03
N GLY A 175 -51.08 -33.27 42.52
CA GLY A 175 -51.68 -34.36 41.74
C GLY A 175 -51.07 -35.77 41.91
N THR A 176 -51.60 -36.51 42.89
CA THR A 176 -51.92 -37.96 42.80
C THR A 176 -50.87 -38.91 42.20
N ASP A 177 -49.93 -39.41 43.01
CA ASP A 177 -49.73 -40.85 43.27
C ASP A 177 -48.64 -41.03 44.32
N GLY A 178 -48.70 -42.11 45.08
CA GLY A 178 -47.86 -42.33 46.26
C GLY A 178 -46.38 -42.61 45.95
N GLU A 179 -45.54 -41.57 45.88
CA GLU A 179 -44.09 -41.70 46.07
C GLU A 179 -43.63 -40.75 47.19
N LYS A 180 -43.38 -41.36 48.35
CA LYS A 180 -42.85 -40.69 49.53
C LYS A 180 -41.47 -40.12 49.18
N LYS A 181 -41.37 -38.78 49.05
CA LYS A 181 -40.11 -38.08 49.24
C LYS A 181 -39.53 -38.59 50.56
N ALA A 182 -38.39 -39.27 50.51
CA ALA A 182 -37.76 -39.83 51.70
C ALA A 182 -37.55 -38.67 52.69
N THR A 183 -38.29 -38.70 53.79
CA THR A 183 -38.06 -37.78 54.91
C THR A 183 -36.59 -37.94 55.32
N PRO A 184 -35.86 -36.83 55.58
CA PRO A 184 -34.50 -36.91 56.10
C PRO A 184 -34.46 -37.92 57.26
N ARG A 185 -33.57 -38.91 57.16
CA ARG A 185 -33.43 -39.93 58.22
C ARG A 185 -33.02 -39.21 59.49
N LEU A 186 -33.77 -39.43 60.56
CA LEU A 186 -33.41 -38.91 61.87
C LEU A 186 -32.17 -39.68 62.33
N PHE A 187 -31.13 -38.97 62.74
CA PHE A 187 -29.92 -39.57 63.28
C PHE A 187 -29.57 -38.82 64.55
N CYS A 188 -29.41 -39.56 65.64
CA CYS A 188 -28.96 -38.98 66.88
C CYS A 188 -27.44 -39.17 67.00
N ASP A 189 -26.70 -38.06 66.94
CA ASP A 189 -25.24 -38.01 67.05
C ASP A 189 -24.73 -38.42 68.46
N ILE A 190 -25.62 -38.55 69.45
CA ILE A 190 -25.27 -38.89 70.84
C ILE A 190 -25.28 -40.41 71.08
N CYS A 191 -26.21 -41.15 70.48
CA CYS A 191 -26.37 -42.61 70.64
C CYS A 191 -25.94 -43.41 69.40
N ASP A 192 -25.54 -42.76 68.31
CA ASP A 192 -25.29 -43.36 66.99
C ASP A 192 -26.46 -44.21 66.47
N CYS A 193 -27.69 -43.78 66.74
CA CYS A 193 -28.89 -44.54 66.42
C CYS A 193 -29.77 -43.82 65.37
N PHE A 194 -30.13 -44.56 64.32
CA PHE A 194 -30.94 -44.06 63.20
C PHE A 194 -32.44 -44.24 63.48
N ASP A 195 -33.23 -43.30 62.97
CA ASP A 195 -34.69 -43.32 62.84
C ASP A 195 -35.49 -43.49 64.15
N LEU A 196 -34.84 -43.37 65.31
CA LEU A 196 -35.46 -43.51 66.64
C LEU A 196 -35.85 -42.17 67.26
N HIS A 197 -34.87 -41.26 67.40
CA HIS A 197 -35.04 -39.90 67.91
C HIS A 197 -34.02 -38.98 67.21
N ASP A 198 -34.29 -37.68 67.22
CA ASP A 198 -33.30 -36.67 66.84
C ASP A 198 -32.33 -36.42 68.01
N THR A 199 -31.18 -35.82 67.75
CA THR A 199 -30.15 -35.54 68.76
C THR A 199 -30.72 -34.85 70.01
N GLU A 200 -31.65 -33.90 69.85
CA GLU A 200 -32.24 -33.12 70.95
C GLU A 200 -33.13 -33.92 71.92
N ASP A 201 -33.70 -35.04 71.48
CA ASP A 201 -34.59 -35.90 72.27
C ASP A 201 -33.85 -37.12 72.86
N CYS A 202 -32.52 -37.09 72.83
CA CYS A 202 -31.72 -38.21 73.28
C CYS A 202 -31.90 -38.47 74.79
N PRO A 203 -32.33 -39.67 75.23
CA PRO A 203 -32.53 -39.96 76.65
C PRO A 203 -31.26 -39.77 77.49
N THR A 204 -30.10 -39.94 76.86
CA THR A 204 -28.77 -39.69 77.44
C THR A 204 -28.46 -38.19 77.62
N GLN A 205 -29.15 -37.29 76.93
CA GLN A 205 -29.00 -35.83 77.05
C GLN A 205 -29.56 -35.29 78.38
N ALA A 206 -30.53 -35.98 79.00
CA ALA A 206 -31.20 -35.52 80.22
C ALA A 206 -30.70 -36.19 81.53
N GLN A 207 -29.54 -36.84 81.52
CA GLN A 207 -29.01 -37.51 82.72
C GLN A 207 -27.73 -36.87 83.26
N SER A 208 -27.84 -35.63 83.75
CA SER A 208 -27.06 -35.21 84.92
C SER A 208 -27.82 -34.15 85.73
N PRO A 209 -28.39 -34.49 86.90
CA PRO A 209 -29.06 -33.52 87.77
C PRO A 209 -28.09 -32.57 88.50
N ASP A 210 -26.81 -32.54 88.11
CA ASP A 210 -25.72 -31.86 88.84
C ASP A 210 -24.91 -30.89 87.97
N SER A 211 -25.46 -30.46 86.83
CA SER A 211 -24.83 -29.41 86.04
C SER A 211 -25.05 -28.04 86.70
N VAL A 212 -23.93 -27.44 87.14
CA VAL A 212 -23.79 -26.04 87.57
C VAL A 212 -24.66 -25.13 86.69
N PRO A 213 -25.44 -24.17 87.25
CA PRO A 213 -26.30 -23.32 86.46
C PRO A 213 -25.50 -22.72 85.28
N HIS A 214 -25.94 -23.00 84.06
CA HIS A 214 -25.44 -22.30 82.88
C HIS A 214 -25.53 -20.80 83.17
N THR A 215 -24.44 -20.06 82.94
CA THR A 215 -24.36 -18.66 83.31
C THR A 215 -25.52 -17.91 82.68
N THR A 216 -26.40 -17.33 83.50
CA THR A 216 -27.56 -16.53 83.06
C THR A 216 -27.13 -15.14 82.54
N TYR A 217 -25.85 -14.96 82.24
CA TYR A 217 -25.29 -13.74 81.68
C TYR A 217 -25.68 -13.66 80.20
N HIS A 218 -26.90 -13.21 79.96
CA HIS A 218 -27.30 -12.67 78.67
C HIS A 218 -26.66 -11.28 78.57
N GLY A 219 -25.52 -11.19 77.89
CA GLY A 219 -24.91 -9.90 77.57
C GLY A 219 -25.95 -8.98 76.91
N ASN A 220 -25.93 -7.69 77.24
CA ASN A 220 -26.86 -6.73 76.66
C ASN A 220 -26.66 -6.71 75.12
N PRO A 221 -27.66 -7.10 74.31
CA PRO A 221 -27.53 -7.12 72.84
C PRO A 221 -27.22 -5.75 72.25
N ALA A 222 -27.55 -4.66 72.98
CA ALA A 222 -27.29 -3.30 72.55
C ALA A 222 -25.85 -2.82 72.83
N VAL A 223 -25.06 -3.58 73.59
CA VAL A 223 -23.67 -3.25 73.90
C VAL A 223 -22.78 -4.22 73.15
N GLU A 224 -22.26 -3.76 72.01
CA GLU A 224 -21.30 -4.50 71.22
C GLU A 224 -20.04 -4.78 72.06
N ARG A 225 -19.66 -6.06 72.16
CA ARG A 225 -18.48 -6.45 72.93
C ARG A 225 -17.26 -5.94 72.18
N PRO A 226 -16.41 -5.09 72.80
CA PRO A 226 -15.26 -4.52 72.12
C PRO A 226 -14.30 -5.64 71.70
N TYR A 227 -14.07 -5.72 70.40
CA TYR A 227 -13.16 -6.64 69.75
C TYR A 227 -12.02 -5.84 69.13
N CYS A 228 -10.80 -6.36 69.24
CA CYS A 228 -9.63 -5.76 68.63
C CYS A 228 -9.19 -6.57 67.42
N ASP A 229 -9.24 -5.96 66.25
CA ASP A 229 -8.81 -6.59 64.99
C ASP A 229 -7.29 -6.71 64.86
N ILE A 230 -6.52 -6.00 65.70
CA ILE A 230 -5.04 -6.04 65.67
C ILE A 230 -4.52 -7.28 66.41
N CYS A 231 -5.07 -7.61 67.58
CA CYS A 231 -4.64 -8.77 68.38
C CYS A 231 -5.66 -9.92 68.45
N GLU A 232 -6.75 -9.83 67.67
CA GLU A 232 -7.83 -10.82 67.58
C GLU A 232 -8.45 -11.22 68.94
N ALA A 233 -8.46 -10.30 69.91
CA ALA A 233 -8.93 -10.56 71.27
C ALA A 233 -10.11 -9.65 71.65
N PHE A 234 -11.03 -10.21 72.44
CA PHE A 234 -12.11 -9.44 73.06
C PHE A 234 -11.63 -8.76 74.34
N GLY A 235 -12.00 -7.49 74.54
CA GLY A 235 -11.74 -6.76 75.79
C GLY A 235 -11.32 -5.30 75.62
N HIS A 236 -10.97 -4.88 74.41
CA HIS A 236 -10.67 -3.49 74.06
C HIS A 236 -10.96 -3.26 72.57
N ALA A 237 -11.16 -2.01 72.16
CA ALA A 237 -11.37 -1.67 70.76
C ALA A 237 -10.02 -1.52 70.04
N THR A 238 -10.01 -1.76 68.73
CA THR A 238 -8.82 -1.66 67.87
C THR A 238 -8.05 -0.34 68.04
N GLU A 239 -8.73 0.78 68.29
CA GLU A 239 -8.16 2.11 68.53
C GLU A 239 -7.35 2.26 69.85
N SER A 240 -7.57 1.35 70.78
CA SER A 240 -6.90 1.32 72.10
C SER A 240 -5.89 0.19 72.22
N CYS A 241 -5.57 -0.47 71.11
CA CYS A 241 -4.64 -1.58 71.08
C CYS A 241 -3.20 -1.09 71.29
N ASN A 242 -2.51 -1.66 72.28
CA ASN A 242 -1.09 -1.44 72.49
C ASN A 242 -0.31 -2.60 71.82
N ASP A 243 -0.07 -2.47 70.51
CA ASP A 243 0.58 -3.47 69.66
C ASP A 243 2.12 -3.55 69.84
N ASP A 244 2.68 -2.81 70.80
CA ASP A 244 4.13 -2.73 71.05
C ASP A 244 4.69 -3.94 71.83
N GLN A 245 4.08 -5.13 71.73
CA GLN A 245 4.64 -6.36 72.28
C GLN A 245 4.99 -7.35 71.16
N THR A 246 6.11 -7.07 70.48
CA THR A 246 6.83 -8.09 69.72
C THR A 246 7.71 -8.89 70.68
N PHE A 247 7.32 -10.15 70.96
CA PHE A 247 8.22 -11.23 71.34
C PHE A 247 7.73 -12.56 70.78
#